data_AF-A0A4P2V602-F1
#
_entry.id   AF-A0A4P2V602-F1
#
_cell.length_a   1.000
_cell.length_b   1.000
_cell.length_c   1.000
_cell.angle_alpha   90.00
_cell.angle_beta   90.00
_cell.angle_gamma   90.00
#
_symmetry.space_group_name_H-M   'P 1'
#
loop_
_entity.id
_entity.type
_entity.pdbx_description
1 polymer ?
#
loop_
_entity_poly.entity_id
_entity_poly.type
_entity_poly.pdbx_seq_one_letter_code
_entity_poly.pdbx_strand_id
1 'polypeptide(L)'
;FPAGQAYEDVLKDGQVLCKLINVLSPNAVAKVNSSGGQFKFMENINNFQKALKEYGVPDIDVFQTVDLYEKKDIANVTNTIFALGRATYKHADFKGPFLGPKPADECKRDFTDEQ
;
A
#
# COMPACT_ATOMS: atom_id res chain seq x y z
N PHE A 1 12.26 1.75 -11.42
CA PHE A 1 11.35 2.05 -12.53
C PHE A 1 12.13 2.04 -13.83
N PRO A 2 11.57 1.51 -14.93
CA PRO A 2 12.25 1.51 -16.22
C PRO A 2 12.61 2.95 -16.64
N ALA A 3 13.81 3.12 -17.21
CA ALA A 3 14.29 4.43 -17.62
C ALA A 3 13.36 5.04 -18.69
N GLY A 4 13.00 6.31 -18.52
CA GLY A 4 12.16 7.05 -19.46
C GLY A 4 10.65 6.86 -19.31
N GLN A 5 10.18 6.13 -18.29
CA GLN A 5 8.74 6.06 -17.97
C GLN A 5 8.42 6.85 -16.70
N ALA A 6 7.30 7.57 -16.70
CA ALA A 6 6.83 8.29 -15.53
C ALA A 6 6.37 7.31 -14.45
N TYR A 7 6.59 7.67 -13.19
CA TYR A 7 6.25 6.87 -12.02
C TYR A 7 4.78 6.43 -12.04
N GLU A 8 3.88 7.36 -12.31
CA GLU A 8 2.45 7.10 -12.30
C GLU A 8 1.99 6.24 -13.50
N ASP A 9 2.68 6.30 -14.63
CA ASP A 9 2.35 5.46 -15.79
C ASP A 9 2.69 3.99 -15.55
N VAL A 10 3.77 3.73 -14.81
CA VAL A 10 4.18 2.37 -14.42
C VAL A 10 3.21 1.76 -13.39
N LEU A 11 2.61 2.59 -12.54
CA LEU A 11 1.68 2.13 -11.50
C LEU A 11 0.22 2.06 -11.99
N LYS A 12 -0.12 2.77 -13.07
CA LYS A 12 -1.50 2.98 -13.54
C LYS A 12 -2.27 1.70 -13.81
N ASP A 13 -1.61 0.62 -14.19
CA ASP A 13 -2.26 -0.68 -14.46
C ASP A 13 -2.54 -1.51 -13.20
N GLY A 14 -2.06 -1.06 -12.04
CA GLY A 14 -2.19 -1.72 -10.75
C GLY A 14 -1.38 -3.02 -10.60
N GLN A 15 -0.70 -3.50 -11.65
CA GLN A 15 -0.01 -4.79 -11.61
C GLN A 15 1.18 -4.77 -10.67
N VAL A 16 1.97 -3.69 -10.73
CA VAL A 16 3.13 -3.50 -9.84
C VAL A 16 2.69 -3.40 -8.39
N LEU A 17 1.57 -2.72 -8.11
CA LEU A 17 1.01 -2.57 -6.77
C LEU A 17 0.53 -3.92 -6.21
N CYS A 18 -0.19 -4.71 -6.99
CA CYS A 18 -0.61 -6.05 -6.56
C CYS A 18 0.60 -6.97 -6.30
N LYS A 19 1.65 -6.87 -7.12
CA LYS A 19 2.90 -7.62 -6.90
C LYS A 19 3.60 -7.17 -5.61
N LEU A 20 3.63 -5.87 -5.33
CA LEU A 20 4.22 -5.31 -4.11
C LEU A 20 3.56 -5.89 -2.86
N ILE A 21 2.23 -5.86 -2.76
CA ILE A 21 1.55 -6.38 -1.57
C ILE A 21 1.68 -7.90 -1.46
N ASN A 22 1.72 -8.64 -2.58
CA ASN A 22 1.95 -10.09 -2.58
C ASN A 22 3.34 -10.50 -2.08
N VAL A 23 4.34 -9.61 -2.17
CA VAL A 23 5.66 -9.84 -1.56
C VAL A 23 5.61 -9.68 -0.04
N LEU A 24 4.78 -8.77 0.46
CA LEU A 24 4.62 -8.51 1.89
C LEU A 24 3.68 -9.50 2.58
N SER A 25 2.60 -9.87 1.90
CA SER A 25 1.59 -10.83 2.36
C SER A 25 1.29 -11.79 1.20
N PRO A 26 1.85 -13.00 1.23
CA PRO A 26 1.65 -13.98 0.17
C PRO A 26 0.16 -14.23 -0.10
N ASN A 27 -0.23 -14.22 -1.37
CA ASN A 27 -1.61 -14.40 -1.83
C ASN A 27 -2.62 -13.30 -1.44
N ALA A 28 -2.18 -12.13 -0.96
CA ALA A 28 -3.07 -11.00 -0.67
C ALA A 28 -3.91 -10.55 -1.88
N VAL A 29 -3.35 -10.65 -3.09
CA VAL A 29 -4.05 -10.51 -4.36
C VAL A 29 -3.84 -11.77 -5.18
N ALA A 30 -4.83 -12.67 -5.14
CA ALA A 30 -4.76 -13.97 -5.82
C ALA A 30 -4.63 -13.88 -7.35
N LYS A 31 -5.27 -12.88 -7.97
CA LYS A 31 -5.28 -12.72 -9.42
C LYS A 31 -4.97 -11.28 -9.82
N VAL A 32 -3.85 -11.10 -10.52
CA VAL A 32 -3.45 -9.84 -11.14
C VAL A 32 -3.82 -9.87 -12.60
N ASN A 33 -4.62 -8.90 -13.05
CA ASN A 33 -5.01 -8.81 -14.46
C ASN A 33 -3.90 -8.14 -15.26
N SER A 34 -3.31 -8.85 -16.21
CA SER A 34 -2.22 -8.32 -17.06
C SER A 34 -2.71 -7.67 -18.36
N SER A 35 -3.99 -7.86 -18.71
CA SER A 35 -4.62 -7.37 -19.94
C SER A 35 -6.14 -7.27 -19.75
N GLY A 36 -6.83 -6.60 -20.67
CA GLY A 36 -8.31 -6.53 -20.67
C GLY A 36 -8.91 -5.15 -20.45
N GLY A 37 -8.13 -4.09 -20.69
CA GLY A 37 -8.63 -2.71 -20.75
C GLY A 37 -8.81 -2.04 -19.38
N GLN A 38 -9.39 -0.84 -19.40
CA GLN A 38 -9.50 0.07 -18.25
C GLN A 38 -10.11 -0.58 -17.00
N PHE A 39 -11.23 -1.29 -17.14
CA PHE A 39 -11.93 -1.90 -16.00
C PHE A 39 -11.05 -2.92 -15.26
N LYS A 40 -10.20 -3.64 -15.98
CA LYS A 40 -9.29 -4.64 -15.38
C LYS A 40 -8.14 -4.02 -14.60
N PHE A 41 -7.63 -2.88 -15.05
CA PHE A 41 -6.63 -2.11 -14.31
C PHE A 41 -7.23 -1.46 -13.06
N MET A 42 -8.45 -0.91 -13.15
CA MET A 42 -9.18 -0.44 -11.98
C MET A 42 -9.45 -1.58 -10.97
N GLU A 43 -9.78 -2.78 -11.45
CA GLU A 43 -9.95 -3.97 -10.60
C GLU A 43 -8.65 -4.32 -9.84
N ASN A 44 -7.49 -4.25 -10.50
CA ASN A 44 -6.20 -4.46 -9.82
C ASN A 44 -5.98 -3.42 -8.70
N ILE A 45 -6.22 -2.14 -8.98
CA ILE A 45 -6.06 -1.07 -7.99
C ILE A 45 -6.99 -1.30 -6.79
N ASN A 46 -8.25 -1.65 -7.03
CA ASN A 46 -9.21 -1.96 -5.97
C ASN A 46 -8.79 -3.19 -5.13
N ASN A 47 -8.24 -4.23 -5.78
CA ASN A 47 -7.73 -5.41 -5.06
C ASN A 47 -6.52 -5.06 -4.19
N PHE A 48 -5.62 -4.22 -4.68
CA PHE A 48 -4.51 -3.70 -3.90
C PHE A 48 -5.00 -2.88 -2.69
N GLN A 49 -5.95 -1.97 -2.87
CA GLN A 49 -6.52 -1.18 -1.78
C GLN A 49 -7.14 -2.06 -0.67
N LYS A 50 -7.85 -3.13 -1.05
CA LYS A 50 -8.39 -4.10 -0.08
C LYS A 50 -7.26 -4.79 0.70
N ALA A 51 -6.25 -5.28 -0.03
CA ALA A 51 -5.09 -5.94 0.56
C ALA A 51 -4.29 -5.02 1.50
N LEU A 52 -4.21 -3.71 1.22
CA LEU A 52 -3.60 -2.72 2.12
C LEU A 52 -4.31 -2.66 3.48
N LYS A 53 -5.64 -2.61 3.45
CA LYS A 53 -6.46 -2.53 4.68
C LYS A 53 -6.32 -3.80 5.50
N GLU A 54 -6.35 -4.96 4.85
CA GLU A 54 -6.12 -6.26 5.50
C GLU A 54 -4.69 -6.38 6.08
N TYR A 55 -3.70 -5.77 5.42
CA TYR A 55 -2.33 -5.69 5.92
C TYR A 55 -2.18 -4.73 7.12
N GLY A 56 -3.17 -3.88 7.40
CA GLY A 56 -3.18 -2.97 8.55
C GLY A 56 -2.82 -1.52 8.22
N VAL A 57 -2.89 -1.10 6.95
CA VAL A 57 -2.83 0.32 6.58
C VAL A 57 -4.19 0.97 6.91
N PRO A 58 -4.21 2.13 7.62
CA PRO A 58 -5.47 2.82 7.93
C PRO A 58 -6.21 3.27 6.67
N ASP A 59 -7.53 3.15 6.65
CA ASP A 59 -8.39 3.54 5.52
C ASP A 59 -8.18 4.99 5.06
N ILE A 60 -7.89 5.91 6.00
CA ILE A 60 -7.63 7.33 5.70
C ILE A 60 -6.34 7.55 4.91
N ASP A 61 -5.39 6.63 5.02
CA ASP A 61 -4.10 6.68 4.31
C ASP A 61 -4.18 5.98 2.94
N VAL A 62 -5.31 5.37 2.57
CA VAL A 62 -5.49 4.64 1.31
C VAL A 62 -6.02 5.54 0.20
N PHE A 63 -5.22 5.72 -0.85
CA PHE A 63 -5.60 6.51 -2.03
C PHE A 63 -6.82 5.94 -2.78
N GLN A 64 -7.51 6.80 -3.51
CA GLN A 64 -8.66 6.45 -4.33
C GLN A 64 -8.27 6.09 -5.76
N THR A 65 -9.03 5.22 -6.44
CA THR A 65 -8.65 4.72 -7.78
C THR A 65 -8.44 5.85 -8.81
N VAL A 66 -9.18 6.95 -8.69
CA VAL A 66 -9.02 8.15 -9.55
C VAL A 66 -7.71 8.89 -9.32
N ASP A 67 -7.15 8.83 -8.11
CA ASP A 67 -5.90 9.52 -7.74
C ASP A 67 -4.75 9.01 -8.61
N LEU A 68 -4.73 7.69 -8.86
CA LEU A 68 -3.74 7.03 -9.70
C LEU A 68 -4.16 6.96 -11.18
N TYR A 69 -5.36 6.43 -11.46
CA TYR A 69 -5.76 6.12 -12.84
C TYR A 69 -5.93 7.37 -13.71
N GLU A 70 -6.57 8.41 -13.15
CA GLU A 70 -6.75 9.71 -13.79
C GLU A 70 -5.64 10.71 -13.42
N LYS A 71 -4.66 10.28 -12.61
CA LYS A 71 -3.57 11.11 -12.09
C LYS A 71 -4.05 12.35 -11.32
N LYS A 72 -5.19 12.27 -10.62
CA LYS A 72 -5.73 13.40 -9.85
C LYS A 72 -4.86 13.78 -8.66
N ASP A 73 -4.26 12.79 -7.99
CA ASP A 73 -3.43 13.02 -6.81
C ASP A 73 -2.36 11.93 -6.66
N ILE A 74 -1.27 12.05 -7.42
CA ILE A 74 -0.14 11.11 -7.36
C ILE A 74 0.63 11.23 -6.04
N ALA A 75 0.54 12.37 -5.35
CA ALA A 75 1.13 12.53 -4.04
C ALA A 75 0.44 11.63 -3.01
N ASN A 76 -0.89 11.53 -3.06
CA ASN A 76 -1.66 10.62 -2.20
C ASN A 76 -1.28 9.15 -2.43
N VAL A 77 -1.12 8.72 -3.70
CA VAL A 77 -0.63 7.37 -4.03
C VAL A 77 0.71 7.08 -3.37
N THR A 78 1.62 8.05 -3.43
CA THR A 78 2.95 7.94 -2.82
C THR A 78 2.85 7.88 -1.29
N ASN A 79 2.00 8.70 -0.68
CA ASN A 79 1.75 8.69 0.77
C ASN A 79 1.19 7.34 1.24
N THR A 80 0.31 6.70 0.48
CA THR A 80 -0.18 5.35 0.78
C THR A 80 0.94 4.31 0.76
N ILE A 81 1.90 4.40 -0.18
CA ILE A 81 3.06 3.50 -0.21
C ILE A 81 3.95 3.72 1.03
N PHE A 82 4.12 4.97 1.47
CA PHE A 82 4.79 5.24 2.74
C PHE A 82 4.02 4.70 3.94
N ALA A 83 2.68 4.79 3.94
CA ALA A 83 1.83 4.21 4.98
C ALA A 83 1.95 2.69 5.06
N LEU A 84 2.01 2.02 3.91
CA LEU A 84 2.32 0.59 3.82
C LEU A 84 3.70 0.28 4.40
N GLY A 85 4.72 1.08 4.04
CA GLY A 85 6.07 0.94 4.60
C GLY A 85 6.13 1.12 6.13
N ARG A 86 5.27 2.00 6.69
CA ARG A 86 5.11 2.11 8.16
C ARG A 86 4.39 0.90 8.75
N ALA A 87 3.41 0.34 8.04
CA ALA A 87 2.67 -0.83 8.51
C ALA A 87 3.58 -2.06 8.66
N THR A 88 4.62 -2.22 7.82
CA THR A 88 5.56 -3.35 7.92
C THR A 88 6.29 -3.43 9.26
N TYR A 89 6.45 -2.32 9.98
CA TYR A 89 7.03 -2.32 11.33
C TYR A 89 6.21 -3.12 12.36
N LYS A 90 4.92 -3.34 12.11
CA LYS A 90 4.03 -4.15 12.95
C LYS A 90 4.10 -5.64 12.62
N HIS A 91 4.79 -6.01 11.54
CA HIS A 91 4.86 -7.37 11.01
C HIS A 91 6.25 -7.96 11.26
N ALA A 92 6.35 -8.89 12.23
CA ALA A 92 7.62 -9.46 12.65
C ALA A 92 8.29 -10.36 11.58
N ASP A 93 7.51 -10.82 10.60
CA ASP A 93 7.93 -11.60 9.45
C ASP A 93 8.54 -10.76 8.32
N PHE A 94 8.39 -9.43 8.37
CA PHE A 94 9.01 -8.53 7.40
C PHE A 94 10.54 -8.47 7.59
N LYS A 95 11.29 -8.97 6.60
CA LYS A 95 12.76 -8.99 6.58
C LYS A 95 13.38 -7.99 5.60
N GLY A 96 12.56 -7.15 4.97
CA GLY A 96 13.01 -6.17 3.98
C GLY A 96 13.60 -4.91 4.62
N PRO A 97 14.19 -4.01 3.81
CA PRO A 97 14.58 -2.69 4.28
C PRO A 97 13.32 -1.90 4.67
N PHE A 98 13.39 -1.20 5.80
CA PHE A 98 12.28 -0.35 6.25
C PHE A 98 12.26 0.98 5.50
N LEU A 99 11.05 1.44 5.18
CA LEU A 99 10.82 2.70 4.49
C LEU A 99 10.42 3.78 5.51
N GLY A 100 11.40 4.62 5.89
CA GLY A 100 11.22 5.70 6.87
C GLY A 100 11.61 5.30 8.30
N PRO A 101 11.58 6.25 9.26
CA PRO A 101 11.98 6.00 10.65
C PRO A 101 11.01 5.05 11.36
N LYS A 102 11.52 4.30 12.36
CA LYS A 102 10.70 3.42 13.19
C LYS A 102 9.60 4.25 13.89
N PRO A 103 8.31 3.90 13.72
CA PRO A 103 7.24 4.51 14.49
C PRO A 103 7.51 4.35 15.99
N ALA A 104 7.30 5.39 16.78
CA ALA A 104 7.46 5.29 18.24
C ALA A 104 6.47 4.26 18.77
N ASP A 105 6.96 3.36 19.64
CA ASP A 105 6.11 2.39 20.33
C ASP A 105 5.17 3.15 21.27
N GLU A 106 3.85 2.90 21.15
CA GLU A 106 2.85 3.59 21.97
C GLU A 106 3.06 3.19 23.44
N CYS A 107 3.52 4.13 24.27
CA CYS A 107 3.72 3.91 25.69
C CYS A 107 2.34 3.90 26.38
N LYS A 108 1.67 2.73 26.40
CA LYS A 108 0.47 2.53 27.19
C LYS A 108 0.82 2.77 28.66
N ARG A 109 0.38 3.90 29.20
CA ARG A 109 0.42 4.16 30.63
C ARG A 109 -0.78 3.44 31.24
N ASP A 110 -0.54 2.28 31.83
CA ASP A 110 -1.47 1.72 32.80
C ASP A 110 -1.45 2.66 34.01
N PHE A 111 -2.41 3.58 34.06
CA PHE A 111 -2.69 4.32 35.29
C PHE A 111 -3.41 3.35 36.22
N THR A 112 -2.70 2.80 37.18
CA THR A 112 -3.32 2.11 38.31
C THR A 112 -3.99 3.15 39.20
N ASP A 113 -5.32 3.05 39.37
CA ASP A 113 -6.14 3.91 40.24
C ASP A 113 -5.92 3.62 41.74
N GLU A 114 -4.67 3.75 42.21
CA GLU A 114 -4.34 3.77 43.64
C GLU A 114 -3.40 4.96 43.93
N GLN A 115 -3.98 6.16 44.05
CA GLN A 115 -3.38 7.30 44.75
C GLN A 115 -4.45 8.17 45.41
#